data_AF-A0A2D6L7U0-F1
#
_entry.id   AF-A0A2D6L7U0-F1
#
_cell.length_a   1.000
_cell.length_b   1.000
_cell.length_c   1.000
_cell.angle_alpha   90.00
_cell.angle_beta   90.00
_cell.angle_gamma   90.00
#
_symmetry.space_group_name_H-M   'P 1'
#
loop_
_entity.id
_entity.type
_entity.pdbx_description
1 polymer ?
#
loop_
_entity_poly.entity_id
_entity_poly.type
_entity_poly.pdbx_seq_one_letter_code
_entity_poly.pdbx_strand_id
1 'polypeptide(L)' 'MSVRMRHTRAHTKNRRSHHALKEPRLSVCSKCKAQHIRHRACLACGTYRSRAVVDVAKKALKKENKAKAREKSE' A
#
# COMPACT_ATOMS: atom_id res chain seq x y z
N MET A 1 -18.69 -30.51 -25.48
CA MET A 1 -18.15 -30.20 -24.12
C MET A 1 -16.75 -30.77 -23.98
N SER A 2 -15.70 -29.94 -23.81
CA SER A 2 -14.38 -30.48 -23.46
C SER A 2 -14.33 -30.73 -21.94
N VAL A 3 -14.40 -31.99 -21.54
CA VAL A 3 -14.21 -32.39 -20.13
C VAL A 3 -12.72 -32.23 -19.80
N ARG A 4 -12.37 -31.17 -19.06
CA ARG A 4 -11.00 -30.96 -18.61
C ARG A 4 -10.70 -31.89 -17.45
N MET A 5 -9.94 -32.95 -17.71
CA MET A 5 -9.45 -33.85 -16.66
C MET A 5 -8.56 -33.11 -15.65
N ARG A 6 -8.47 -33.63 -14.42
CA ARG A 6 -7.69 -33.05 -13.32
C ARG A 6 -6.19 -33.06 -13.65
N HIS A 7 -5.55 -31.89 -13.58
CA HIS A 7 -4.09 -31.81 -13.66
C HIS A 7 -3.43 -32.38 -12.39
N THR A 8 -2.28 -33.02 -12.55
CA THR A 8 -1.49 -33.53 -11.43
C THR A 8 -0.96 -32.39 -10.55
N ARG A 9 -0.68 -32.69 -9.27
CA ARG A 9 -0.12 -31.70 -8.33
C ARG A 9 1.23 -31.17 -8.81
N ALA A 10 2.05 -32.02 -9.45
CA ALA A 10 3.34 -31.65 -10.02
C ALA A 10 3.19 -30.58 -11.12
N HIS A 11 2.30 -30.79 -12.11
CA HIS A 11 2.03 -29.79 -13.15
C HIS A 11 1.55 -28.46 -12.58
N THR A 12 0.67 -28.50 -11.58
CA THR A 12 0.17 -27.29 -10.94
C THR A 12 1.28 -26.53 -10.19
N LYS A 13 2.17 -27.25 -9.48
CA LYS A 13 3.32 -26.66 -8.78
C LYS A 13 4.34 -26.08 -9.73
N ASN A 14 4.67 -26.78 -10.82
CA ASN A 14 5.61 -26.31 -11.84
C ASN A 14 5.09 -25.04 -12.52
N ARG A 15 3.79 -24.96 -12.82
CA ARG A 15 3.21 -23.72 -13.35
C ARG A 15 3.32 -22.56 -12.37
N ARG A 16 3.14 -22.81 -11.07
CA ARG A 16 3.19 -21.79 -10.01
C ARG A 16 4.61 -21.46 -9.53
N SER A 17 5.66 -22.14 -10.01
CA SER A 17 7.05 -21.92 -9.57
C SER A 17 7.52 -20.48 -9.81
N HIS A 18 7.03 -19.85 -10.87
CA HIS A 18 7.40 -18.49 -11.26
C HIS A 18 6.48 -17.41 -10.66
N HIS A 19 5.45 -17.78 -9.89
CA HIS A 19 4.47 -16.83 -9.33
C HIS A 19 4.93 -16.19 -8.00
N ALA A 20 6.23 -16.14 -7.74
CA ALA A 20 6.76 -15.57 -6.51
C ALA A 20 6.57 -14.04 -6.48
N LEU A 21 6.05 -13.53 -5.37
CA LEU A 21 5.94 -12.09 -5.12
C LEU A 21 7.31 -11.53 -4.72
N LYS A 22 7.60 -10.29 -5.13
CA LYS A 22 8.83 -9.58 -4.77
C LYS A 22 8.48 -8.38 -3.89
N GLU A 23 9.33 -8.14 -2.90
CA GLU A 23 9.17 -6.99 -2.02
C GLU A 23 9.44 -5.66 -2.74
N PRO A 24 8.70 -4.59 -2.37
CA PRO A 24 8.95 -3.27 -2.91
C PRO A 24 10.26 -2.68 -2.39
N ARG A 25 10.96 -1.92 -3.24
CA ARG A 25 12.18 -1.20 -2.83
C ARG A 25 11.84 0.02 -1.99
N LEU A 26 12.29 0.01 -0.74
CA LEU A 26 12.14 1.13 0.19
C LEU A 26 13.41 2.01 0.23
N SER A 27 13.23 3.28 0.54
CA SER A 27 14.29 4.27 0.75
C SER A 27 14.01 5.07 2.02
N VAL A 28 15.06 5.63 2.63
CA VAL A 28 14.95 6.45 3.85
C VAL A 28 14.59 7.89 3.47
N CYS A 29 13.58 8.46 4.14
CA CYS A 29 13.17 9.85 3.95
C CYS A 29 14.16 10.80 4.63
N SER A 30 14.64 11.83 3.93
CA SER A 30 15.58 12.81 4.47
C SER A 30 15.02 13.67 5.61
N LYS A 31 13.70 13.93 5.65
CA LYS A 31 13.08 14.79 6.67
C LYS A 31 12.69 14.07 7.96
N CYS A 32 12.12 12.86 7.84
CA CYS A 32 11.55 12.15 8.99
C CYS A 32 12.22 10.80 9.27
N LYS A 33 13.24 10.41 8.50
CA LYS A 33 13.95 9.12 8.59
C LYS A 33 13.07 7.87 8.44
N ALA A 34 11.77 8.02 8.17
CA ALA A 34 10.88 6.91 7.90
C ALA A 34 11.18 6.28 6.53
N GLN A 35 10.92 4.98 6.42
CA GLN A 35 11.00 4.26 5.15
C GLN A 35 9.82 4.66 4.25
N HIS A 36 10.11 4.92 2.97
CA HIS A 36 9.09 5.22 1.97
C HIS A 36 9.43 4.56 0.63
N ILE A 37 8.44 4.47 -0.25
CA ILE A 37 8.62 3.97 -1.61
C ILE A 37 9.37 5.03 -2.43
N ARG A 38 10.34 4.60 -3.22
CA ARG A 38 11.10 5.48 -4.13
C ARG A 38 10.16 6.21 -5.11
N HIS A 39 10.47 7.45 -5.43
CA HIS A 39 9.68 8.34 -6.30
C HIS A 39 8.24 8.65 -5.84
N ARG A 40 7.85 8.29 -4.61
CA ARG A 40 6.56 8.67 -4.01
C ARG A 40 6.77 9.67 -2.88
N ALA A 41 5.73 10.46 -2.60
CA ALA A 41 5.68 11.28 -1.40
C ALA A 41 5.70 10.39 -0.15
N CYS A 42 6.40 10.83 0.89
CA CYS A 42 6.43 10.10 2.16
C CYS A 42 5.05 10.18 2.82
N LEU A 43 4.49 9.03 3.20
CA LEU A 43 3.18 8.95 3.84
C LEU A 43 3.20 9.50 5.27
N ALA A 44 4.35 9.44 5.95
CA ALA A 44 4.50 9.91 7.32
C ALA A 44 4.54 11.44 7.40
N CYS A 45 5.38 12.09 6.58
CA CYS A 45 5.56 13.55 6.63
C CYS A 45 4.87 14.32 5.49
N GLY A 46 4.28 13.64 4.51
CA GLY A 46 3.58 14.29 3.39
C GLY A 46 4.50 15.04 2.42
N THR A 47 5.82 14.89 2.56
CA THR A 47 6.80 15.63 1.76
C THR A 47 7.35 14.81 0.59
N TYR A 48 7.61 15.50 -0.52
CA TYR A 48 8.29 14.98 -1.70
C TYR A 48 9.27 16.03 -2.22
N ARG A 49 10.54 15.66 -2.43
CA ARG A 49 11.61 16.57 -2.89
C ARG A 49 11.64 17.88 -2.11
N SER A 50 11.66 17.77 -0.79
CA SER A 50 11.71 18.92 0.14
C SER A 50 10.48 19.83 0.16
N ARG A 51 9.47 19.61 -0.68
CA ARG A 51 8.19 20.33 -0.67
C ARG A 51 7.14 19.55 0.14
N ALA A 52 6.29 20.26 0.88
CA ALA A 52 5.10 19.67 1.49
C ALA A 52 4.02 19.55 0.41
N VAL A 53 3.68 18.32 0.02
CA VAL A 53 2.68 18.04 -1.03
C VAL A 53 1.36 17.57 -0.42
N VAL A 54 1.43 16.97 0.77
CA VAL A 54 0.25 16.47 1.49
C VAL A 54 0.19 17.11 2.87
N ASP A 55 -0.86 17.90 3.12
CA ASP A 55 -1.24 18.36 4.46
C ASP A 55 -1.78 17.16 5.27
N VAL A 56 -0.88 16.41 5.90
CA VAL A 56 -1.23 15.22 6.69
C VAL A 56 -2.14 15.60 7.88
N ALA A 57 -1.93 16.78 8.48
CA ALA A 57 -2.72 17.30 9.59
C ALA A 57 -4.19 17.55 9.22
N LYS A 58 -4.47 18.21 8.09
CA LYS A 58 -5.84 18.47 7.64
C LYS A 58 -6.60 17.17 7.34
N LYS A 59 -5.90 16.15 6.83
CA LYS A 59 -6.51 14.84 6.54
C LYS A 59 -6.88 14.09 7.81
N ALA A 60 -6.07 14.16 8.87
CA ALA A 60 -6.37 13.55 10.16
C ALA A 60 -7.63 14.17 10.80
N LEU A 61 -7.68 15.50 10.90
CA LEU A 61 -8.82 16.24 11.47
C LEU A 61 -10.12 15.95 10.73
N LYS A 62 -10.09 15.89 9.40
CA LYS A 62 -11.27 15.55 8.59
C LYS A 62 -11.79 14.13 8.88
N LYS A 63 -10.88 13.18 9.16
CA LYS A 63 -11.23 11.79 9.45
C LYS A 63 -11.87 11.66 10.83
N GLU A 64 -11.33 12.36 11.83
CA GLU A 64 -11.89 12.44 13.18
C GLU A 64 -13.27 13.09 13.20
N ASN A 65 -13.44 14.22 12.50
CA ASN A 65 -14.73 14.89 12.40
C ASN A 65 -15.79 14.02 11.71
N LYS A 66 -15.39 13.24 10.69
CA LYS A 66 -16.28 12.27 10.03
C LYS A 66 -16.63 11.09 10.93
N ALA A 67 -15.72 10.63 11.77
CA ALA A 67 -15.97 9.56 12.74
C ALA A 67 -16.97 10.04 13.80
N LYS A 68 -16.72 11.21 14.40
CA LYS A 68 -17.62 11.85 15.37
C LYS A 68 -19.02 12.14 14.80
N ALA A 69 -19.11 12.49 13.52
CA ALA A 69 -20.39 12.71 12.85
C ALA A 69 -21.18 11.41 12.63
N ARG A 70 -20.50 10.26 12.49
CA ARG A 70 -21.13 8.94 12.34
C ARG A 70 -21.61 8.39 13.68
N GLU A 71 -20.78 8.50 14.73
CA GLU A 71 -21.18 8.13 16.10
C GLU A 71 -22.33 8.98 16.63
N LYS A 72 -22.49 10.22 16.15
CA LYS A 72 -23.65 11.06 16.50
C LYS A 72 -24.91 10.75 15.70
N SER A 73 -24.80 9.99 14.62
CA SER A 73 -25.94 9.65 13.74
C SER A 73 -26.51 8.26 14.00
N GLU A 74 -25.88 7.50 14.89
CA GLU A 74 -26.24 6.16 15.33
C GLU A 74 -26.74 6.24 16.78
#